data_AF-W7Q6B3-F1
#
_entry.id   AF-W7Q6B3-F1
#
_cell.length_a   1.000
_cell.length_b   1.000
_cell.length_c   1.000
_cell.angle_alpha   90.00
_cell.angle_beta   90.00
_cell.angle_gamma   90.00
#
_symmetry.space_group_name_H-M   'P 1'
#
loop_
_entity.id
_entity.type
_entity.pdbx_description
1 polymer ?
#
loop_
_entity_poly.entity_id
_entity_poly.type
_entity_poly.pdbx_seq_one_letter_code
_entity_poly.pdbx_strand_id
1 'polypeptide(L)' 'MALSKAQLKSRIVSEMAAQGATATGEHSWVNRMAEAIANAVVDEVQSNAEVPVTSGSSAGTYGVE' A
#
# COMPACT_ATOMS: atom_id res chain seq x y z
N MET A 1 9.66 2.82 -8.14
CA MET A 1 9.69 1.97 -6.94
C MET A 1 8.26 1.53 -6.70
N ALA A 2 7.92 0.31 -7.10
CA ALA A 2 6.55 -0.18 -7.00
C ALA A 2 6.13 -0.25 -5.52
N LEU A 3 4.96 0.29 -5.21
CA LEU A 3 4.32 0.12 -3.91
C LEU A 3 4.08 -1.38 -3.69
N SER A 4 4.85 -1.99 -2.80
CA SER A 4 4.67 -3.42 -2.47
C SER A 4 3.66 -3.59 -1.35
N LYS A 5 2.53 -4.24 -1.66
CA LYS A 5 1.50 -4.63 -0.68
C LYS A 5 2.09 -5.36 0.53
N ALA A 6 3.07 -6.24 0.29
CA ALA A 6 3.75 -6.98 1.36
C ALA A 6 4.57 -6.08 2.28
N GLN A 7 5.32 -5.11 1.72
CA GLN A 7 6.10 -4.17 2.52
C GLN A 7 5.18 -3.25 3.34
N LEU A 8 4.08 -2.78 2.75
CA LEU A 8 3.11 -1.94 3.45
C LEU A 8 2.42 -2.71 4.58
N LYS A 9 1.99 -3.96 4.33
CA LYS A 9 1.45 -4.85 5.38
C LYS A 9 2.43 -5.00 6.54
N SER A 10 3.69 -5.30 6.27
CA SER A 10 4.71 -5.47 7.31
C SER A 10 4.87 -4.21 8.15
N ARG A 11 4.88 -3.01 7.53
CA ARG A 11 4.96 -1.75 8.26
C ARG A 11 3.73 -1.53 9.15
N ILE A 12 2.53 -1.76 8.63
CA ILE A 12 1.29 -1.62 9.41
C ILE A 12 1.30 -2.56 10.62
N VAL A 13 1.72 -3.82 10.45
CA VAL A 13 1.83 -4.77 11.56
C VAL A 13 2.84 -4.28 12.61
N SER A 14 4.00 -3.75 12.20
CA SER A 14 5.00 -3.20 13.12
C SER A 14 4.48 -2.00 13.91
N GLU A 15 3.78 -1.05 13.25
CA GLU A 15 3.18 0.10 13.91
C GLU A 15 2.08 -0.31 14.91
N MET A 16 1.21 -1.24 14.51
CA MET A 16 0.18 -1.78 15.39
C MET A 16 0.80 -2.47 16.62
N ALA A 17 1.89 -3.24 16.44
CA ALA A 17 2.61 -3.85 17.54
C ALA A 17 3.25 -2.80 18.47
N ALA A 18 3.81 -1.72 17.91
CA ALA A 18 4.34 -0.60 18.69
C ALA A 18 3.27 0.11 19.54
N GLN A 19 2.02 0.11 19.07
CA GLN A 19 0.86 0.62 19.82
C GLN A 19 0.26 -0.40 20.81
N GLY A 20 0.87 -1.58 20.96
CA GLY A 20 0.46 -2.61 21.91
C GLY A 20 -0.49 -3.67 21.35
N ALA A 21 -0.72 -3.72 20.04
CA ALA A 21 -1.53 -4.77 19.42
C ALA A 21 -0.72 -6.08 19.28
N THR A 22 -1.30 -7.20 19.68
CA THR A 22 -0.67 -8.51 19.51
C THR A 22 -1.01 -9.09 18.15
N ALA A 23 -0.01 -9.24 17.28
CA ALA A 23 -0.21 -9.77 15.93
C ALA A 23 -0.48 -11.29 15.86
N THR A 24 -0.30 -11.97 16.98
CA THR A 24 -0.44 -13.41 17.15
C THR A 24 -1.60 -13.74 18.09
N GLY A 25 -2.20 -14.92 17.92
CA GLY A 25 -3.35 -15.39 18.70
C GLY A 25 -4.54 -15.74 17.83
N GLU A 26 -5.35 -16.69 18.30
CA GLU A 26 -6.49 -17.26 17.54
C GLU A 26 -7.54 -16.21 17.12
N HIS A 27 -7.69 -15.14 17.92
CA HIS A 27 -8.57 -14.01 17.65
C HIS A 27 -7.84 -12.75 17.18
N SER A 28 -6.52 -12.81 16.94
CA SER A 28 -5.80 -11.63 16.46
C SER A 28 -6.19 -11.31 15.02
N TRP A 29 -6.73 -10.11 14.82
CA TRP A 29 -7.11 -9.59 13.51
C TRP A 29 -6.04 -8.70 12.87
N VAL A 30 -4.95 -8.42 13.58
CA VAL A 30 -3.90 -7.48 13.15
C VAL A 30 -3.36 -7.84 11.76
N ASN A 31 -3.00 -9.10 11.54
CA ASN A 31 -2.45 -9.53 10.25
C ASN A 31 -3.46 -9.44 9.09
N ARG A 32 -4.73 -9.80 9.34
CA ARG A 32 -5.80 -9.76 8.34
C ARG A 32 -6.19 -8.31 8.02
N MET A 33 -6.27 -7.46 9.04
CA MET A 33 -6.58 -6.04 8.87
C MET A 33 -5.43 -5.31 8.16
N ALA A 34 -4.18 -5.55 8.55
CA ALA A 34 -3.02 -4.98 7.89
C ALA A 34 -2.93 -5.39 6.41
N GLU A 35 -3.32 -6.62 6.07
CA GLU A 35 -3.39 -7.10 4.69
C GLU A 35 -4.48 -6.40 3.90
N ALA A 36 -5.69 -6.28 4.44
CA ALA A 36 -6.79 -5.58 3.79
C ALA A 36 -6.45 -4.10 3.52
N ILE A 37 -5.88 -3.42 4.52
CA ILE A 37 -5.45 -2.02 4.39
C ILE A 37 -4.33 -1.88 3.37
N ALA A 38 -3.30 -2.74 3.44
CA ALA A 38 -2.19 -2.68 2.51
C ALA A 38 -2.62 -2.91 1.06
N ASN A 39 -3.56 -3.83 0.82
CA ASN A 39 -4.10 -4.07 -0.51
C ASN A 39 -4.88 -2.85 -1.00
N ALA A 40 -5.86 -2.37 -0.22
CA ALA A 40 -6.71 -1.25 -0.61
C ALA A 40 -5.91 0.04 -0.86
N VAL A 41 -4.94 0.36 -0.01
CA VAL A 41 -4.11 1.58 -0.16
C VAL A 41 -3.22 1.50 -1.39
N VAL A 42 -2.59 0.35 -1.65
CA VAL A 42 -1.76 0.20 -2.85
C VAL A 42 -2.62 0.27 -4.10
N ASP A 43 -3.78 -0.40 -4.09
CA ASP A 43 -4.71 -0.39 -5.22
C ASP A 43 -5.24 1.03 -5.50
N GLU A 44 -5.63 1.77 -4.46
CA GLU A 44 -6.08 3.16 -4.58
C GLU A 44 -4.97 4.07 -5.13
N VAL A 45 -3.74 3.96 -4.60
CA VAL A 45 -2.63 4.79 -5.05
C VAL A 45 -2.21 4.45 -6.48
N GLN A 46 -2.21 3.16 -6.87
CA GLN A 46 -1.95 2.78 -8.26
C GLN A 46 -3.05 3.29 -9.19
N SER A 47 -4.32 3.11 -8.82
CA SER A 47 -5.46 3.55 -9.65
C SER A 47 -5.50 5.07 -9.85
N ASN A 48 -5.03 5.86 -8.88
CA ASN A 48 -4.98 7.32 -8.98
C ASN A 48 -3.60 7.85 -9.39
N ALA A 49 -2.60 6.97 -9.60
CA ALA A 49 -1.28 7.41 -9.98
C ALA A 49 -1.30 7.93 -11.42
N GLU A 50 -0.81 9.15 -11.58
CA GLU A 50 -0.63 9.81 -12.87
C GLU A 50 0.85 10.17 -13.07
N VAL A 51 1.39 9.85 -14.24
CA VAL A 51 2.74 10.23 -14.65
C VAL A 51 2.63 11.37 -15.66
N PRO A 52 3.02 12.59 -15.28
CA PRO A 52 3.17 13.68 -16.23
C PRO A 52 4.46 13.51 -17.03
N VAL A 53 4.35 13.33 -18.34
CA VAL A 53 5.46 13.41 -19.29
C VAL A 53 5.57 14.85 -19.76
N THR A 54 6.58 15.56 -19.25
CA THR A 54 6.70 17.02 -19.39
C THR A 54 7.39 17.48 -20.68
N SER A 55 7.95 16.57 -21.49
CA SER A 55 8.62 16.91 -22.75
C SER A 55 8.71 15.74 -23.73
N GLY A 56 8.88 16.05 -25.02
CA GLY A 56 8.97 15.09 -26.11
C GLY A 56 7.64 14.87 -26.86
N SER A 57 7.68 14.07 -27.93
CA SER A 57 6.52 13.77 -28.79
C SER A 57 5.38 13.03 -28.07
N SER A 58 5.66 12.52 -26.87
CA SER A 58 4.72 11.80 -26.00
C SER A 58 4.41 12.62 -24.74
N ALA A 59 4.44 13.96 -24.82
CA ALA A 59 4.05 14.81 -23.72
C ALA A 59 2.55 14.65 -23.41
N GLY A 60 2.22 14.47 -22.12
CA GLY A 60 0.87 14.17 -21.65
C GLY A 60 0.87 13.55 -20.26
N THR A 61 -0.32 13.41 -19.66
CA THR A 61 -0.52 12.71 -18.40
C THR A 61 -0.99 11.29 -18.68
N TYR A 62 -0.34 10.30 -18.08
CA TYR A 62 -0.65 8.89 -18.29
C TYR A 62 -0.96 8.22 -16.95
N GLY A 63 -2.02 7.40 -16.89
CA GLY A 63 -2.28 6.55 -15.74
C GLY A 63 -1.18 5.51 -15.57
N VAL A 64 -0.85 5.16 -14.33
CA VAL A 64 0.14 4.11 -14.02
C VAL A 64 -0.60 2.80 -13.80
N GLU A 65 -0.49 1.87 -14.75
CA GLU A 65 -0.97 0.48 -14.62
C GLU A 65 0.14 -0.46 -14.10
#